data_AF-A0A943SKP7-F1
#
_entry.id   AF-A0A943SKP7-F1
#
_cell.length_a   1.000
_cell.length_b   1.000
_cell.length_c   1.000
_cell.angle_alpha   90.00
_cell.angle_beta   90.00
_cell.angle_gamma   90.00
#
_symmetry.space_group_name_H-M   'P 1'
#
loop_
_entity.id
_entity.type
_entity.pdbx_description
1 polymer ?
#
loop_
_entity_poly.entity_id
_entity_poly.type
_entity_poly.pdbx_seq_one_letter_code
_entity_poly.pdbx_strand_id
1 'polypeptide(L)'
;NGLPVGAGLEDLGKGLRSQVGTMYGTKAKGVRYLEMAEGYCLEMGLDENGEVIGYKFVHLGKMMEAIRKGMDPKEAYEKNINTYGRYEEAVKYVDPRKE
;
A
#
# COMPACT_ATOMS: atom_id res chain seq x y z
N ASN A 1 -6.72 -29.88 -19.92
CA ASN A 1 -5.74 -28.80 -20.15
C ASN A 1 -6.41 -27.48 -19.84
N GLY A 2 -6.19 -26.95 -18.64
CA GLY A 2 -6.72 -25.65 -18.22
C GLY A 2 -6.01 -24.51 -18.96
N LEU A 3 -6.58 -23.31 -18.86
CA LEU A 3 -6.02 -22.10 -19.47
C LEU A 3 -4.57 -21.87 -19.01
N PRO A 4 -3.68 -21.39 -19.89
CA PRO A 4 -2.31 -21.03 -19.53
C PRO A 4 -2.30 -20.06 -18.36
N VAL A 5 -1.56 -20.40 -17.30
CA VAL A 5 -1.23 -19.47 -16.22
C VAL A 5 -0.41 -18.34 -16.85
N GLY A 6 -1.02 -17.18 -17.10
CA GLY A 6 -0.31 -16.08 -17.76
C GLY A 6 -1.18 -14.90 -18.17
N ALA A 7 -2.28 -15.14 -18.88
CA ALA A 7 -3.05 -14.07 -19.51
C ALA A 7 -3.59 -13.03 -18.50
N GLY A 8 -4.06 -13.44 -17.32
CA GLY A 8 -4.50 -12.51 -16.27
C GLY A 8 -3.38 -12.00 -15.35
N LEU A 9 -2.22 -12.67 -15.31
CA LEU A 9 -1.10 -12.35 -14.42
C LEU A 9 -0.19 -11.27 -14.99
N GLU A 10 -0.07 -11.22 -16.32
CA GLU A 10 0.67 -10.19 -17.04
C GLU A 10 -0.01 -8.82 -16.92
N ASP A 11 -1.35 -8.78 -17.02
CA ASP A 11 -2.16 -7.56 -16.86
C ASP A 11 -2.20 -7.03 -15.42
N LEU A 12 -2.09 -7.93 -14.42
CA LEU A 12 -2.11 -7.58 -12.99
C LEU A 12 -0.74 -7.14 -12.45
N GLY A 13 0.23 -6.79 -13.31
CA GLY A 13 1.43 -6.05 -12.91
C GLY A 13 2.56 -6.89 -12.30
N LYS A 14 2.69 -8.17 -12.69
CA LYS A 14 3.78 -9.09 -12.27
C LYS A 14 3.84 -9.42 -10.77
N GLY A 15 3.08 -8.73 -9.92
CA GLY A 15 2.85 -9.15 -8.54
C GLY A 15 1.95 -10.37 -8.55
N LEU A 16 2.37 -11.47 -7.91
CA LEU A 16 1.55 -12.69 -7.79
C LEU A 16 0.37 -12.53 -6.81
N ARG A 17 -0.22 -11.33 -6.72
CA ARG A 17 -1.35 -11.02 -5.85
C ARG A 17 -2.36 -10.09 -6.50
N SER A 18 -3.59 -10.15 -6.00
CA SER A 18 -4.65 -9.22 -6.38
C SER A 18 -4.27 -7.76 -6.07
N GLN A 19 -4.52 -6.86 -7.03
CA GLN A 19 -4.53 -5.42 -6.79
C GLN A 19 -5.91 -5.05 -6.25
N VAL A 20 -5.98 -4.63 -4.99
CA VAL A 20 -7.22 -4.20 -4.35
C VAL A 20 -6.96 -2.85 -3.71
N GLY A 21 -7.76 -1.85 -4.09
CA GLY A 21 -7.78 -0.54 -3.42
C GLY A 21 -8.96 -0.47 -2.46
N THR A 22 -8.74 -0.02 -1.23
CA THR A 22 -9.80 0.31 -0.28
C THR A 22 -9.56 1.71 0.25
N MET A 23 -10.44 2.62 -0.16
CA MET A 23 -10.47 3.99 0.31
C MET A 23 -11.90 4.41 0.61
N TYR A 24 -12.07 5.23 1.65
CA TYR A 24 -13.36 5.82 2.00
C TYR A 24 -13.12 7.22 2.58
N GLY A 25 -14.18 8.01 2.74
CA GLY A 25 -14.03 9.32 3.36
C GLY A 25 -15.36 9.86 3.85
N THR A 26 -15.29 10.77 4.83
CA THR A 26 -16.46 11.51 5.31
C THR A 26 -16.16 12.99 5.31
N LYS A 27 -17.20 13.82 5.26
CA LYS A 27 -17.03 15.28 5.41
C LYS A 27 -16.38 15.68 6.74
N ALA A 28 -16.64 14.92 7.81
CA ALA A 28 -16.14 15.23 9.15
C ALA A 28 -14.69 14.80 9.39
N LYS A 29 -14.23 13.75 8.70
CA LYS A 29 -12.92 13.12 8.96
C LYS A 29 -11.96 13.18 7.78
N GLY A 30 -12.42 13.53 6.58
CA GLY A 30 -11.64 13.49 5.36
C GLY A 30 -11.54 12.09 4.77
N VAL A 31 -10.62 11.90 3.81
CA VAL A 31 -10.38 10.63 3.13
C VAL A 31 -9.47 9.71 3.96
N ARG A 32 -9.57 8.40 3.73
CA ARG A 32 -8.82 7.34 4.40
C ARG A 32 -8.38 6.31 3.36
N TYR A 33 -7.07 6.10 3.29
CA TYR A 33 -6.45 5.09 2.42
C TYR A 33 -6.09 3.90 3.29
N LEU A 34 -6.80 2.79 3.12
CA LEU A 34 -6.54 1.56 3.87
C LEU A 34 -5.61 0.62 3.09
N GLU A 35 -5.89 0.47 1.81
CA GLU A 35 -5.12 -0.30 0.83
C GLU A 35 -5.08 0.50 -0.48
N MET A 36 -3.91 0.61 -1.07
CA MET A 36 -3.71 1.09 -2.43
C MET A 36 -3.32 -0.09 -3.33
N ALA A 37 -3.24 0.10 -4.65
CA ALA A 37 -2.94 -0.97 -5.59
C ALA A 37 -1.64 -1.72 -5.22
N GLU A 38 -0.67 -0.99 -4.69
CA GLU A 38 0.63 -1.47 -4.24
C GLU A 38 0.57 -2.16 -2.87
N GLY A 39 -0.29 -1.69 -1.96
CA GLY A 39 -0.70 -2.44 -0.78
C GLY A 39 -1.12 -1.66 0.46
N TYR A 40 -0.88 -2.28 1.62
CA TYR A 40 -1.46 -1.86 2.89
C TYR A 40 -0.87 -0.53 3.34
N CYS A 41 -1.72 0.49 3.44
CA CYS A 41 -1.32 1.81 3.92
C CYS A 41 -1.14 1.77 5.44
N LEU A 42 0.04 2.16 5.89
CA LEU A 42 0.45 2.26 7.27
C LEU A 42 0.11 3.65 7.83
N GLU A 43 0.47 4.70 7.09
CA GLU A 43 0.36 6.09 7.53
C GLU A 43 -0.01 6.99 6.33
N MET A 44 -0.82 8.02 6.55
CA MET A 44 -1.11 9.06 5.58
C MET A 44 -0.43 10.36 6.00
N GLY A 45 0.26 11.01 5.06
CA GLY A 45 0.88 12.31 5.25
C GLY A 45 -0.07 13.43 4.85
N LEU A 46 -0.29 14.38 5.76
CA LEU A 46 -1.13 15.55 5.58
C LEU A 46 -0.29 16.83 5.52
N ASP A 47 -0.74 17.79 4.72
CA ASP A 47 -0.20 19.15 4.72
C ASP A 47 -0.82 20.04 5.82
N GLU A 48 -0.44 21.32 5.83
CA GLU A 48 -0.92 22.32 6.80
C GLU A 48 -2.45 22.55 6.72
N ASN A 49 -3.07 22.25 5.58
CA ASN A 49 -4.52 22.36 5.38
C ASN A 49 -5.26 21.06 5.73
N GLY A 50 -4.54 20.01 6.15
CA GLY A 50 -5.10 18.70 6.43
C GLY A 50 -5.44 17.90 5.15
N GLU A 51 -4.90 18.29 4.00
CA GLU A 51 -5.05 17.57 2.74
C GLU A 51 -4.03 16.43 2.66
N VAL A 52 -4.43 15.30 2.10
CA VAL A 52 -3.53 14.17 1.93
C VAL A 52 -2.58 14.44 0.78
N ILE A 53 -1.28 14.44 1.06
CA ILE A 53 -0.24 14.71 0.07
C ILE A 53 0.65 13.50 -0.22
N GLY A 54 0.57 12.46 0.61
CA GLY A 54 1.30 11.21 0.43
C GLY A 54 0.88 10.14 1.44
N TYR A 55 1.43 8.95 1.31
CA TYR A 55 1.21 7.85 2.24
C TYR A 55 2.40 6.90 2.28
N LYS A 56 2.53 6.18 3.39
CA LYS A 56 3.49 5.10 3.58
C LYS A 56 2.74 3.78 3.61
N PHE A 57 3.28 2.78 2.93
CA PHE A 57 2.60 1.51 2.74
C PHE A 57 3.60 0.36 2.72
N VAL A 58 3.12 -0.86 2.96
CA VAL A 58 3.86 -2.08 2.69
C VAL A 58 3.38 -2.73 1.40
N HIS A 59 4.31 -3.01 0.50
CA HIS A 59 4.00 -3.67 -0.76
C HIS A 59 3.79 -5.18 -0.53
N LEU A 60 2.58 -5.59 -0.14
CA LEU A 60 2.31 -6.99 0.26
C LEU A 60 2.72 -8.03 -0.81
N GLY A 61 2.66 -7.69 -2.09
CA GLY A 61 2.96 -8.61 -3.19
C GLY A 61 4.43 -9.00 -3.21
N LYS A 62 5.30 -8.00 -3.21
CA LYS A 62 6.75 -8.17 -3.11
C LYS A 62 7.18 -8.73 -1.75
N MET A 63 6.50 -8.33 -0.66
CA MET A 63 6.71 -8.91 0.67
C MET A 63 6.45 -10.42 0.69
N MET A 64 5.27 -10.85 0.20
CA MET A 64 4.92 -12.27 0.14
C MET A 64 5.81 -13.04 -0.82
N GLU A 65 6.22 -12.44 -1.93
CA GLU A 65 7.21 -13.04 -2.84
C GLU A 65 8.56 -13.27 -2.15
N ALA A 66 9.05 -12.28 -1.40
CA ALA A 66 10.30 -12.40 -0.65
C ALA A 66 10.22 -13.50 0.42
N ILE A 67 9.11 -13.58 1.16
CA ILE A 67 8.87 -14.65 2.14
C ILE A 67 8.87 -16.02 1.46
N ARG A 68 8.21 -16.16 0.30
CA ARG A 68 8.19 -17.43 -0.47
C ARG A 68 9.57 -17.83 -1.00
N LYS A 69 10.48 -16.87 -1.17
CA LYS A 69 11.89 -17.11 -1.54
C LYS A 69 12.79 -17.39 -0.32
N GLY A 70 12.23 -17.45 0.89
CA GLY A 70 12.94 -17.81 2.12
C GLY A 70 13.47 -16.64 2.94
N MET A 71 13.09 -15.39 2.62
CA MET A 71 13.41 -14.23 3.46
C MET A 71 12.60 -14.29 4.77
N ASP A 72 13.21 -13.88 5.88
CA ASP A 72 12.52 -13.74 7.15
C ASP A 72 11.33 -12.77 7.03
N PRO A 73 10.15 -13.06 7.62
CA PRO A 73 8.98 -12.20 7.49
C PRO A 73 9.19 -10.75 7.96
N LYS A 74 9.99 -10.52 9.01
CA LYS A 74 10.24 -9.17 9.51
C LYS A 74 11.12 -8.40 8.53
N GLU A 75 12.19 -9.03 8.05
CA GLU A 75 13.07 -8.44 7.03
C GLU A 75 12.30 -8.14 5.74
N ALA A 76 11.44 -9.07 5.30
CA ALA A 76 10.59 -8.91 4.13
C ALA A 76 9.59 -7.75 4.30
N TYR A 77 9.00 -7.61 5.49
CA TYR A 77 8.12 -6.48 5.81
C TYR A 77 8.89 -5.16 5.70
N GLU A 78 10.00 -5.01 6.44
CA GLU A 78 10.79 -3.78 6.49
C GLU A 78 11.32 -3.36 5.12
N LYS A 79 11.84 -4.31 4.32
CA LYS A 79 12.35 -4.05 2.96
C LYS A 79 11.29 -3.63 1.94
N ASN A 80 10.02 -3.89 2.23
CA ASN A 80 8.92 -3.59 1.32
C ASN A 80 8.04 -2.43 1.79
N ILE A 81 8.45 -1.72 2.85
CA ILE A 81 7.85 -0.43 3.21
C ILE A 81 8.36 0.63 2.24
N ASN A 82 7.43 1.37 1.64
CA ASN A 82 7.73 2.47 0.75
C ASN A 82 6.80 3.65 1.04
N THR A 83 7.14 4.81 0.48
CA THR A 83 6.33 6.02 0.52
C THR A 83 5.89 6.40 -0.89
N TYR A 84 4.79 7.12 -1.00
CA TYR A 84 4.27 7.66 -2.26
C TYR A 84 3.82 9.11 -2.09
N GLY A 85 3.93 9.90 -3.15
CA GLY A 85 3.60 11.32 -3.16
C GLY A 85 4.61 12.14 -2.36
N ARG A 86 4.16 13.27 -1.82
CA ARG A 86 4.95 14.20 -1.00
C ARG A 86 4.94 13.79 0.47
N TYR A 87 5.04 12.49 0.75
CA TYR A 87 4.92 11.96 2.11
C TYR A 87 5.96 12.57 3.06
N GLU A 88 7.18 12.80 2.58
CA GLU A 88 8.27 13.40 3.37
C GLU A 88 8.06 14.90 3.65
N GLU A 89 7.19 15.57 2.88
CA GLU A 89 6.83 16.99 3.08
C GLU A 89 5.65 17.16 4.04
N ALA A 90 5.07 16.07 4.54
CA ALA A 90 3.90 16.13 5.41
C ALA A 90 4.23 16.73 6.78
N VAL A 91 3.40 17.65 7.24
CA VAL A 91 3.52 18.25 8.57
C VAL A 91 2.82 17.41 9.64
N LYS A 92 1.95 16.47 9.22
CA LYS A 92 1.27 15.53 10.12
C LYS A 92 1.15 14.14 9.47
N TYR A 93 1.35 13.10 10.27
CA TYR A 93 1.09 11.71 9.89
C TYR A 93 -0.07 11.16 10.70
N VAL A 94 -0.96 10.41 10.04
CA VAL A 94 -2.12 9.77 10.68
C VAL A 94 -2.22 8.30 10.32
N ASP A 95 -2.62 7.47 11.29
CA ASP A 95 -3.03 6.09 11.01
C ASP A 95 -4.47 6.12 10.45
N PRO A 96 -4.70 5.66 9.21
CA PRO A 96 -6.00 5.72 8.55
C PRO A 96 -7.10 4.86 9.23
N ARG A 97 -6.75 4.09 10.26
CA ARG A 97 -7.66 3.22 11.01
C ARG A 97 -7.98 3.72 12.42
N LYS A 98 -7.23 4.70 12.93
CA LYS A 98 -7.37 5.16 14.33
C LYS A 98 -7.73 6.63 14.46
N GLU A 99 -7.36 7.44 13.48
CA GLU A 99 -7.61 8.89 13.45
C GLU A 99 -8.49 9.25 12.24
#